data_AF-X1D190-F1
#
_entry.id   AF-X1D190-F1
#
_cell.length_a   1.000
_cell.length_b   1.000
_cell.length_c   1.000
_cell.angle_alpha   90.00
_cell.angle_beta   90.00
_cell.angle_gamma   90.00
#
_symmetry.space_group_name_H-M   'P 1'
#
loop_
_entity.id
_entity.type
_entity.pdbx_description
1 polymer ?
#
loop_
_entity_poly.entity_id
_entity_poly.type
_entity_poly.pdbx_seq_one_letter_code
_entity_poly.pdbx_strand_id
1 'polypeptide(L)'
;SEDDKGPEINLSKALRDELEDCNRVYFDVVAFTHGDKDHIENSTEFFWFEYKKEFQGDDRIKINELWVPAAMIIEDLSNDALSTEIAFWRQEARHRLIEGCGIKVFSRPDKLKDWLESKGLTVESRQHLIVDAGTVVDTFSIDNDGIEFFCHSPFVKQVDDGEDMRNSAALVFNVRLKTGTQVYDYFCVGDSDCSVLEDIVSISKAKGNEDRLNWDLYGVPHHCSHHALNPEKSKKETVPVAGVKDLLLKGREGGYMLCSSNELKDDEEAYNQKMPPHIQAKNCYINHLNQIS
;
A
#
# COMPACT_ATOMS: atom_id res chain seq x y z
N SER A 1 17.43 -5.29 11.17
CA SER A 1 17.81 -6.38 10.25
C SER A 1 17.43 -7.74 10.85
N GLU A 2 17.35 -8.83 10.06
CA GLU A 2 17.03 -10.17 10.60
C GLU A 2 18.11 -10.74 11.54
N ASP A 3 19.32 -10.17 11.53
CA ASP A 3 20.43 -10.55 12.39
C ASP A 3 20.56 -9.68 13.65
N ASP A 4 19.59 -8.80 13.92
CA ASP A 4 19.53 -7.89 15.07
C ASP A 4 20.79 -7.00 15.24
N LYS A 5 21.54 -6.76 14.15
CA LYS A 5 22.80 -5.97 14.19
C LYS A 5 22.63 -4.51 13.81
N GLY A 6 21.48 -4.12 13.26
CA GLY A 6 21.18 -2.76 12.82
C GLY A 6 20.03 -2.12 13.63
N PRO A 7 19.76 -0.82 13.39
CA PRO A 7 18.64 -0.12 14.02
C PRO A 7 17.28 -0.56 13.48
N GLU A 8 17.24 -1.35 12.40
CA GLU A 8 15.99 -1.79 11.79
C GLU A 8 15.37 -2.93 12.61
N ILE A 9 14.05 -2.92 12.71
CA ILE A 9 13.31 -4.02 13.34
C ILE A 9 13.59 -5.34 12.61
N ASN A 10 13.71 -6.43 13.37
CA ASN A 10 13.64 -7.77 12.83
C ASN A 10 12.18 -8.12 12.58
N LEU A 11 11.68 -7.74 11.40
CA LEU A 11 10.26 -7.85 11.07
C LEU A 11 9.77 -9.31 11.12
N SER A 12 10.54 -10.25 10.58
CA SER A 12 10.22 -11.68 10.63
C SER A 12 10.03 -12.17 12.06
N LYS A 13 10.95 -11.82 12.97
CA LYS A 13 10.82 -12.17 14.38
C LYS A 13 9.61 -11.49 15.03
N ALA A 14 9.44 -10.18 14.85
CA ALA A 14 8.36 -9.41 15.44
C ALA A 14 6.98 -9.98 15.06
N LEU A 15 6.78 -10.29 13.77
CA LEU A 15 5.53 -10.88 13.28
C LEU A 15 5.28 -12.29 13.84
N ARG A 16 6.34 -13.09 14.04
CA ARG A 16 6.21 -14.43 14.67
C ARG A 16 5.85 -14.32 16.14
N ASP A 17 6.49 -13.41 16.87
CA ASP A 17 6.19 -13.15 18.28
C ASP A 17 4.71 -12.69 18.43
N GLU A 18 4.23 -11.78 17.59
CA GLU A 18 2.82 -11.31 17.62
C GLU A 18 1.81 -12.45 17.35
N LEU A 19 2.14 -13.34 16.41
CA LEU A 19 1.33 -14.52 16.12
C LEU A 19 1.33 -15.50 17.30
N GLU A 20 2.49 -15.74 17.93
CA GLU A 20 2.61 -16.60 19.11
C GLU A 20 1.83 -16.03 20.30
N ASP A 21 1.93 -14.72 20.57
CA ASP A 21 1.20 -14.03 21.64
C ASP A 21 -0.33 -14.15 21.48
N CYS A 22 -0.81 -14.20 20.24
CA CYS A 22 -2.23 -14.42 19.92
C CYS A 22 -2.59 -15.90 19.69
N ASN A 23 -1.65 -16.84 19.86
CA ASN A 23 -1.81 -18.27 19.57
C ASN A 23 -2.35 -18.54 18.16
N ARG A 24 -1.77 -17.86 17.16
CA ARG A 24 -2.10 -17.94 15.74
C ARG A 24 -0.91 -18.43 14.92
N VAL A 25 -1.19 -19.02 13.77
CA VAL A 25 -0.19 -19.51 12.79
C VAL A 25 -0.47 -19.01 11.38
N TYR A 26 -1.29 -17.96 11.27
CA TYR A 26 -1.75 -17.39 10.00
C TYR A 26 -2.14 -15.93 10.16
N PHE A 27 -2.02 -15.18 9.06
CA PHE A 27 -2.63 -13.85 8.90
C PHE A 27 -3.98 -13.96 8.18
N ASP A 28 -4.96 -13.18 8.64
CA ASP A 28 -6.26 -13.09 7.94
C ASP A 28 -6.08 -12.44 6.58
N VAL A 29 -5.34 -11.33 6.54
CA VAL A 29 -5.04 -10.58 5.32
C VAL A 29 -3.56 -10.24 5.27
N VAL A 30 -2.94 -10.40 4.10
CA VAL A 30 -1.68 -9.74 3.76
C VAL A 30 -1.92 -8.89 2.53
N ALA A 31 -1.66 -7.59 2.64
CA ALA A 31 -1.84 -6.64 1.56
C ALA A 31 -0.49 -6.09 1.10
N PHE A 32 -0.12 -6.40 -0.15
CA PHE A 32 1.05 -5.80 -0.77
C PHE A 32 0.62 -4.56 -1.55
N THR A 33 1.19 -3.42 -1.19
CA THR A 33 0.91 -2.14 -1.86
C THR A 33 1.26 -2.24 -3.35
N HIS A 34 2.43 -2.80 -3.67
CA HIS A 34 2.92 -3.07 -5.01
C HIS A 34 4.09 -4.07 -4.97
N GLY A 35 4.70 -4.33 -6.13
CA GLY A 35 5.69 -5.38 -6.35
C GLY A 35 7.16 -4.98 -6.21
N ASP A 36 7.47 -3.78 -5.71
CA ASP A 36 8.87 -3.38 -5.54
C ASP A 36 9.53 -4.07 -4.36
N LYS A 37 10.85 -4.20 -4.48
CA LYS A 37 11.65 -5.09 -3.64
C LYS A 37 11.49 -4.75 -2.16
N ASP A 38 11.60 -3.49 -1.79
CA ASP A 38 11.50 -3.01 -0.40
C ASP A 38 10.10 -3.17 0.23
N HIS A 39 9.07 -3.52 -0.56
CA HIS A 39 7.73 -3.84 -0.08
C HIS A 39 7.48 -5.34 0.08
N ILE A 40 8.30 -6.19 -0.56
CA ILE A 40 8.12 -7.64 -0.58
C ILE A 40 9.37 -8.42 -0.14
N GLU A 41 10.48 -7.75 0.20
CA GLU A 41 11.76 -8.40 0.45
C GLU A 41 11.67 -9.46 1.56
N ASN A 42 12.20 -10.66 1.30
CA ASN A 42 12.23 -11.83 2.18
C ASN A 42 10.85 -12.41 2.54
N SER A 43 9.76 -11.87 2.00
CA SER A 43 8.41 -12.38 2.25
C SER A 43 8.22 -13.81 1.75
N THR A 44 8.93 -14.19 0.68
CA THR A 44 8.88 -15.56 0.14
C THR A 44 9.65 -16.56 0.98
N GLU A 45 10.41 -16.15 2.00
CA GLU A 45 10.98 -17.04 3.03
C GLU A 45 10.07 -17.17 4.25
N PHE A 46 9.17 -16.20 4.43
CA PHE A 46 8.28 -16.13 5.58
C PHE A 46 6.94 -16.82 5.35
N PHE A 47 6.32 -16.59 4.19
CA PHE A 47 4.96 -17.02 3.92
C PHE A 47 4.88 -18.39 3.23
N TRP A 48 3.77 -19.07 3.49
CA TRP A 48 3.38 -20.33 2.87
C TRP A 48 2.51 -20.05 1.64
N PHE A 49 2.83 -20.65 0.48
CA PHE A 49 2.12 -20.41 -0.78
C PHE A 49 1.24 -21.60 -1.18
N GLU A 50 0.05 -21.33 -1.72
CA GLU A 50 -0.85 -22.35 -2.28
C GLU A 50 -0.30 -22.94 -3.57
N TYR A 51 0.30 -22.10 -4.43
CA TYR A 51 0.71 -22.50 -5.77
C TYR A 51 2.02 -23.30 -5.80
N LYS A 52 3.10 -22.72 -5.24
CA LYS A 52 4.46 -23.22 -5.46
C LYS A 52 4.93 -24.05 -4.27
N LYS A 53 5.08 -25.36 -4.49
CA LYS A 53 5.44 -26.35 -3.45
C LYS A 53 6.73 -26.04 -2.69
N GLU A 54 7.70 -25.35 -3.29
CA GLU A 54 8.96 -25.02 -2.61
C GLU A 54 8.77 -24.02 -1.47
N PHE A 55 7.70 -23.22 -1.50
CA PHE A 55 7.33 -22.31 -0.42
C PHE A 55 6.29 -22.94 0.52
N GLN A 56 6.16 -24.27 0.51
CA GLN A 56 5.32 -25.01 1.45
C GLN A 56 6.22 -25.66 2.50
N GLY A 57 6.12 -25.19 3.74
CA GLY A 57 6.88 -25.69 4.89
C GLY A 57 6.13 -25.44 6.20
N ASP A 58 6.37 -26.28 7.21
CA ASP A 58 5.67 -26.19 8.51
C ASP A 58 6.07 -24.93 9.32
N ASP A 59 7.21 -24.33 8.98
CA ASP A 59 7.76 -23.11 9.59
C ASP A 59 7.27 -21.82 8.91
N ARG A 60 6.53 -21.93 7.81
CA ARG A 60 6.02 -20.81 7.00
C ARG A 60 4.60 -20.45 7.38
N ILE A 61 4.31 -19.16 7.39
CA ILE A 61 3.04 -18.61 7.88
C ILE A 61 2.00 -18.58 6.76
N LYS A 62 0.79 -19.06 7.04
CA LYS A 62 -0.32 -19.05 6.07
C LYS A 62 -0.98 -17.69 5.95
N ILE A 63 -1.56 -17.43 4.78
CA ILE A 63 -2.36 -16.25 4.48
C ILE A 63 -3.75 -16.71 4.06
N ASN A 64 -4.80 -16.27 4.77
CA ASN A 64 -6.18 -16.60 4.40
C ASN A 64 -6.60 -15.82 3.15
N GLU A 65 -6.40 -14.50 3.12
CA GLU A 65 -6.73 -13.67 1.98
C GLU A 65 -5.54 -12.77 1.57
N LEU A 66 -5.16 -12.83 0.30
CA LEU A 66 -4.10 -12.02 -0.29
C LEU A 66 -4.69 -10.78 -0.96
N TRP A 67 -4.19 -9.59 -0.66
CA TRP A 67 -4.65 -8.34 -1.28
C TRP A 67 -3.53 -7.77 -2.16
N VAL A 68 -3.82 -7.60 -3.44
CA VAL A 68 -2.85 -7.10 -4.43
C VAL A 68 -3.50 -6.17 -5.46
N PRO A 69 -2.79 -5.16 -5.96
CA PRO A 69 -3.27 -4.40 -7.10
C PRO A 69 -3.32 -5.28 -8.35
N ALA A 70 -4.27 -5.02 -9.24
CA ALA A 70 -4.37 -5.70 -10.53
C ALA A 70 -3.05 -5.63 -11.32
N ALA A 71 -2.29 -4.53 -11.16
CA ALA A 71 -0.95 -4.36 -11.72
C ALA A 71 -0.02 -5.55 -11.40
N MET A 72 0.06 -6.02 -10.15
CA MET A 72 0.91 -7.17 -9.79
C MET A 72 0.53 -8.46 -10.53
N ILE A 73 -0.72 -8.58 -11.00
CA ILE A 73 -1.20 -9.74 -11.76
C ILE A 73 -0.82 -9.63 -13.23
N ILE A 74 -0.92 -8.44 -13.82
CA ILE A 74 -0.80 -8.24 -15.28
C ILE A 74 0.55 -7.70 -15.73
N GLU A 75 1.37 -7.19 -14.81
CA GLU A 75 2.66 -6.60 -15.14
C GLU A 75 3.55 -7.59 -15.90
N ASP A 76 4.18 -7.10 -16.97
CA ASP A 76 5.24 -7.83 -17.67
C ASP A 76 6.54 -7.74 -16.87
N LEU A 77 7.05 -8.90 -16.47
CA LEU A 77 8.32 -8.97 -15.74
C LEU A 77 9.46 -9.15 -16.73
N SER A 78 10.52 -8.37 -16.52
CA SER A 78 11.79 -8.56 -17.21
C SER A 78 12.39 -9.94 -16.89
N ASN A 79 13.28 -10.43 -17.75
CA ASN A 79 13.87 -11.76 -17.59
C ASN A 79 14.62 -11.94 -16.25
N ASP A 80 15.26 -10.87 -15.77
CA ASP A 80 15.96 -10.83 -14.49
C ASP A 80 15.02 -10.84 -13.28
N ALA A 81 13.76 -10.39 -13.44
CA ALA A 81 12.74 -10.44 -12.39
C ALA A 81 12.00 -11.79 -12.31
N LEU A 82 12.20 -12.71 -13.27
CA LEU A 82 11.46 -13.99 -13.31
C LEU A 82 11.81 -14.95 -12.16
N SER A 83 12.97 -14.76 -11.53
CA SER A 83 13.42 -15.53 -10.37
C SER A 83 13.43 -14.72 -9.07
N THR A 84 12.73 -13.59 -9.02
CA THR A 84 12.62 -12.74 -7.83
C THR A 84 11.22 -12.86 -7.21
N GLU A 85 11.06 -12.29 -6.01
CA GLU A 85 9.84 -12.44 -5.22
C GLU A 85 8.58 -11.94 -5.92
N ILE A 86 8.69 -10.89 -6.74
CA ILE A 86 7.55 -10.38 -7.52
C ILE A 86 7.03 -11.45 -8.50
N ALA A 87 7.90 -12.26 -9.10
CA ALA A 87 7.47 -13.35 -9.96
C ALA A 87 6.73 -14.44 -9.19
N PHE A 88 7.14 -14.73 -7.95
CA PHE A 88 6.51 -15.73 -7.10
C PHE A 88 5.16 -15.25 -6.55
N TRP A 89 5.08 -14.01 -6.04
CA TRP A 89 3.81 -13.42 -5.61
C TRP A 89 2.83 -13.27 -6.76
N ARG A 90 3.28 -12.88 -7.94
CA ARG A 90 2.42 -12.86 -9.14
C ARG A 90 1.87 -14.25 -9.46
N GLN A 91 2.68 -15.30 -9.32
CA GLN A 91 2.21 -16.68 -9.55
C GLN A 91 1.17 -17.10 -8.51
N GLU A 92 1.40 -16.80 -7.23
CA GLU A 92 0.46 -17.07 -6.13
C GLU A 92 -0.85 -16.31 -6.30
N ALA A 93 -0.80 -15.01 -6.59
CA ALA A 93 -1.97 -14.18 -6.83
C ALA A 93 -2.77 -14.68 -8.04
N ARG A 94 -2.10 -15.02 -9.15
CA ARG A 94 -2.74 -15.60 -10.33
C ARG A 94 -3.39 -16.94 -10.02
N HIS A 95 -2.76 -17.81 -9.21
CA HIS A 95 -3.34 -19.07 -8.80
C HIS A 95 -4.62 -18.87 -7.99
N ARG A 96 -4.58 -18.08 -6.93
CA ARG A 96 -5.75 -17.78 -6.08
C ARG A 96 -6.90 -17.15 -6.89
N LEU A 97 -6.59 -16.24 -7.82
CA LEU A 97 -7.59 -15.65 -8.71
C LEU A 97 -8.21 -16.68 -9.68
N ILE A 98 -7.41 -17.64 -10.17
CA ILE A 98 -7.90 -18.74 -11.01
C ILE A 98 -8.78 -19.69 -10.21
N GLU A 99 -8.41 -20.05 -8.98
CA GLU A 99 -9.23 -20.90 -8.11
C GLU A 99 -10.52 -20.19 -7.66
N GLY A 100 -10.47 -18.87 -7.53
CA GLY A 100 -11.63 -18.02 -7.28
C GLY A 100 -11.92 -17.75 -5.80
N CYS A 101 -10.90 -17.88 -4.94
CA CYS A 101 -10.99 -17.65 -3.51
C CYS A 101 -9.63 -17.20 -2.92
N GLY A 102 -9.63 -16.72 -1.67
CA GLY A 102 -8.41 -16.38 -0.93
C GLY A 102 -7.64 -15.16 -1.45
N ILE A 103 -8.28 -14.30 -2.25
CA ILE A 103 -7.66 -13.09 -2.81
C ILE A 103 -8.66 -11.95 -2.99
N LYS A 104 -8.20 -10.70 -2.83
CA LYS A 104 -8.83 -9.49 -3.37
C LYS A 104 -7.86 -8.80 -4.33
N VAL A 105 -8.37 -8.46 -5.50
CA VAL A 105 -7.65 -7.81 -6.59
C VAL A 105 -8.20 -6.39 -6.73
N PHE A 106 -7.33 -5.40 -6.58
CA PHE A 106 -7.74 -4.00 -6.56
C PHE A 106 -7.59 -3.38 -7.95
N SER A 107 -8.65 -2.69 -8.39
CA SER A 107 -8.88 -2.20 -9.76
C SER A 107 -9.23 -3.29 -10.78
N ARG A 108 -9.89 -2.84 -11.85
CA ARG A 108 -10.40 -3.66 -12.96
C ARG A 108 -10.04 -3.03 -14.31
N PRO A 109 -8.75 -3.02 -14.68
CA PRO A 109 -8.29 -2.57 -16.00
C PRO A 109 -8.72 -3.52 -17.13
N ASP A 110 -8.73 -3.02 -18.36
CA ASP A 110 -9.03 -3.86 -19.54
C ASP A 110 -8.00 -5.00 -19.69
N LYS A 111 -6.73 -4.75 -19.35
CA LYS A 111 -5.68 -5.80 -19.34
C LYS A 111 -5.99 -6.95 -18.38
N LEU A 112 -6.67 -6.71 -17.25
CA LEU A 112 -7.07 -7.79 -16.33
C LEU A 112 -8.18 -8.64 -16.95
N LYS A 113 -9.11 -8.00 -17.66
CA LYS A 113 -10.15 -8.71 -18.43
C LYS A 113 -9.52 -9.60 -19.50
N ASP A 114 -8.62 -9.06 -20.32
CA ASP A 114 -7.90 -9.83 -21.35
C ASP A 114 -7.14 -11.02 -20.73
N TRP A 115 -6.49 -10.81 -19.58
CA TRP A 115 -5.81 -11.86 -18.85
C TRP A 115 -6.77 -12.95 -18.37
N LEU A 116 -7.92 -12.59 -17.78
CA LEU A 116 -8.94 -13.55 -17.35
C LEU A 116 -9.49 -14.36 -18.54
N GLU A 117 -9.79 -13.70 -19.66
CA GLU A 117 -10.27 -14.34 -20.88
C GLU A 117 -9.23 -15.35 -21.42
N SER A 118 -7.94 -15.02 -21.35
CA SER A 118 -6.85 -15.94 -21.72
C SER A 118 -6.79 -17.21 -20.83
N LYS A 119 -7.43 -17.19 -19.65
CA LYS A 119 -7.56 -18.33 -18.74
C LYS A 119 -8.93 -19.01 -18.84
N GLY A 120 -9.78 -18.60 -19.78
CA GLY A 120 -11.14 -19.11 -19.91
C GLY A 120 -12.09 -18.64 -18.80
N LEU A 121 -11.76 -17.53 -18.15
CA LEU A 121 -12.56 -16.90 -17.10
C LEU A 121 -13.18 -15.60 -17.62
N THR A 122 -14.16 -15.06 -16.88
CA THR A 122 -14.71 -13.73 -17.14
C THR A 122 -14.59 -12.85 -15.90
N VAL A 123 -14.65 -11.53 -16.09
CA VAL A 123 -14.72 -10.55 -15.01
C VAL A 123 -15.89 -10.86 -14.07
N GLU A 124 -17.06 -11.18 -14.62
CA GLU A 124 -18.27 -11.49 -13.84
C GLU A 124 -18.08 -12.72 -12.96
N SER A 125 -17.39 -13.75 -13.46
CA SER A 125 -17.09 -14.98 -12.70
C SER A 125 -16.11 -14.76 -11.52
N ARG A 126 -15.46 -13.59 -11.48
CA ARG A 126 -14.48 -13.19 -10.46
C ARG A 126 -14.81 -11.85 -9.80
N GLN A 127 -16.00 -11.32 -10.02
CA GLN A 127 -16.38 -9.99 -9.55
C GLN A 127 -16.31 -9.86 -8.01
N HIS A 128 -16.64 -10.92 -7.28
CA HIS A 128 -16.58 -10.96 -5.80
C HIS A 128 -15.14 -10.89 -5.24
N LEU A 129 -14.13 -11.04 -6.09
CA LEU A 129 -12.72 -10.93 -5.74
C LEU A 129 -12.13 -9.59 -6.18
N ILE A 130 -12.88 -8.75 -6.90
CA ILE A 130 -12.37 -7.50 -7.46
C ILE A 130 -12.94 -6.33 -6.66
N VAL A 131 -12.06 -5.43 -6.22
CA VAL A 131 -12.39 -4.23 -5.46
C VAL A 131 -12.09 -3.00 -6.30
N ASP A 132 -13.11 -2.19 -6.56
CA ASP A 132 -12.96 -0.92 -7.26
C ASP A 132 -12.60 0.21 -6.28
N ALA A 133 -11.79 1.18 -6.72
CA ALA A 133 -11.55 2.39 -5.94
C ALA A 133 -12.86 3.15 -5.65
N GLY A 134 -12.92 3.77 -4.48
CA GLY A 134 -14.11 4.43 -3.96
C GLY A 134 -15.09 3.50 -3.23
N THR A 135 -14.69 2.26 -2.93
CA THR A 135 -15.52 1.26 -2.24
C THR A 135 -14.89 0.78 -0.94
N VAL A 136 -15.73 0.28 -0.02
CA VAL A 136 -15.30 -0.42 1.18
C VAL A 136 -15.03 -1.88 0.83
N VAL A 137 -13.90 -2.43 1.30
CA VAL A 137 -13.56 -3.85 1.14
C VAL A 137 -14.47 -4.68 2.05
N ASP A 138 -15.07 -5.72 1.51
CA ASP A 138 -16.10 -6.54 2.17
C ASP A 138 -15.54 -7.65 3.09
N THR A 139 -14.22 -7.69 3.30
CA THR A 139 -13.55 -8.68 4.16
C THR A 139 -13.77 -8.39 5.65
N PHE A 140 -13.80 -7.11 6.03
CA PHE A 140 -14.00 -6.66 7.42
C PHE A 140 -15.06 -5.57 7.47
N SER A 141 -15.68 -5.41 8.64
CA SER A 141 -16.66 -4.38 8.91
C SER A 141 -16.41 -3.71 10.27
N ILE A 142 -16.69 -2.41 10.35
CA ILE A 142 -16.48 -1.66 11.58
C ILE A 142 -17.31 -2.18 12.77
N ASP A 143 -18.48 -2.77 12.49
CA ASP A 143 -19.41 -3.23 13.51
C ASP A 143 -19.08 -4.62 14.05
N ASN A 144 -18.51 -5.51 13.23
CA ASN A 144 -18.15 -6.86 13.68
C ASN A 144 -16.67 -6.97 14.07
N ASP A 145 -15.79 -6.29 13.34
CA ASP A 145 -14.34 -6.46 13.42
C ASP A 145 -13.64 -5.26 14.05
N GLY A 146 -14.34 -4.13 14.20
CA GLY A 146 -13.76 -2.88 14.69
C GLY A 146 -12.79 -2.23 13.71
N ILE A 147 -12.73 -2.71 12.46
CA ILE A 147 -11.87 -2.20 11.39
C ILE A 147 -12.61 -2.21 10.05
N GLU A 148 -12.36 -1.21 9.22
CA GLU A 148 -12.90 -1.08 7.87
C GLU A 148 -11.83 -0.51 6.94
N PHE A 149 -11.77 -1.01 5.70
CA PHE A 149 -10.82 -0.56 4.69
C PHE A 149 -11.60 0.10 3.54
N PHE A 150 -11.37 1.39 3.33
CA PHE A 150 -11.86 2.11 2.17
C PHE A 150 -10.74 2.24 1.12
N CYS A 151 -10.96 1.70 -0.07
CA CYS A 151 -10.01 1.71 -1.17
C CYS A 151 -10.02 3.06 -1.90
N HIS A 152 -8.93 3.81 -1.84
CA HIS A 152 -8.74 5.04 -2.62
C HIS A 152 -8.09 4.79 -3.98
N SER A 153 -7.21 3.79 -4.07
CA SER A 153 -6.35 3.49 -5.23
C SER A 153 -6.06 1.98 -5.26
N PRO A 154 -5.80 1.37 -6.43
CA PRO A 154 -5.68 1.97 -7.77
C PRO A 154 -6.97 2.35 -8.49
N PHE A 155 -6.90 3.44 -9.28
CA PHE A 155 -7.86 3.77 -10.34
C PHE A 155 -7.50 3.04 -11.64
N VAL A 156 -8.50 2.75 -12.48
CA VAL A 156 -8.29 2.07 -13.78
C VAL A 156 -7.24 2.76 -14.65
N LYS A 157 -7.31 4.10 -14.77
CA LYS A 157 -6.36 4.88 -15.59
C LYS A 157 -4.89 4.73 -15.20
N GLN A 158 -4.60 4.48 -13.92
CA GLN A 158 -3.22 4.30 -13.44
C GLN A 158 -2.65 2.95 -13.90
N VAL A 159 -3.53 1.99 -14.18
CA VAL A 159 -3.16 0.64 -14.57
C VAL A 159 -3.14 0.49 -16.11
N ASP A 160 -4.04 1.18 -16.83
CA ASP A 160 -4.09 1.11 -18.29
C ASP A 160 -3.08 2.05 -18.97
N ASP A 161 -2.88 3.26 -18.45
CA ASP A 161 -2.11 4.34 -19.10
C ASP A 161 -0.76 4.67 -18.41
N GLY A 162 -0.40 3.98 -17.32
CA GLY A 162 0.81 4.28 -16.54
C GLY A 162 2.10 3.80 -17.19
N GLU A 163 3.10 4.69 -17.35
CA GLU A 163 4.47 4.32 -17.74
C GLU A 163 5.22 3.56 -16.61
N ASP A 164 4.88 3.86 -15.35
CA ASP A 164 5.29 3.12 -14.14
C ASP A 164 4.03 2.62 -13.41
N MET A 165 3.57 1.42 -13.78
CA MET A 165 2.37 0.80 -13.20
C MET A 165 2.55 0.37 -11.74
N ARG A 166 3.78 0.29 -11.20
CA ARG A 166 3.98 -0.25 -9.85
C ARG A 166 3.61 0.75 -8.77
N ASN A 167 4.22 1.93 -8.81
CA ASN A 167 3.99 2.99 -7.83
C ASN A 167 2.64 3.66 -8.04
N SER A 168 2.30 3.96 -9.31
CA SER A 168 1.07 4.69 -9.62
C SER A 168 -0.21 3.87 -9.40
N ALA A 169 -0.10 2.53 -9.39
CA ALA A 169 -1.21 1.63 -9.11
C ALA A 169 -1.11 0.95 -7.72
N ALA A 170 -0.35 1.53 -6.80
CA ALA A 170 -0.23 1.00 -5.46
C ALA A 170 -1.58 1.04 -4.70
N LEU A 171 -1.76 0.10 -3.78
CA LEU A 171 -2.89 0.13 -2.86
C LEU A 171 -2.80 1.38 -1.97
N VAL A 172 -3.88 2.17 -1.94
CA VAL A 172 -4.04 3.28 -0.99
C VAL A 172 -5.34 3.08 -0.24
N PHE A 173 -5.27 3.11 1.09
CA PHE A 173 -6.40 2.89 1.98
C PHE A 173 -6.60 4.04 2.95
N ASN A 174 -7.87 4.35 3.21
CA ASN A 174 -8.27 4.85 4.51
C ASN A 174 -8.69 3.65 5.35
N VAL A 175 -7.93 3.37 6.41
CA VAL A 175 -8.19 2.30 7.38
C VAL A 175 -8.86 2.92 8.59
N ARG A 176 -10.14 2.61 8.77
CA ARG A 176 -10.94 3.14 9.87
C ARG A 176 -10.99 2.12 11.00
N LEU A 177 -10.59 2.54 12.20
CA LEU A 177 -10.50 1.71 13.40
C LEU A 177 -11.48 2.23 14.44
N LYS A 178 -12.20 1.33 15.12
CA LYS A 178 -13.13 1.65 16.20
C LYS A 178 -12.67 1.04 17.51
N THR A 179 -12.38 1.89 18.49
CA THR A 179 -12.05 1.48 19.87
C THR A 179 -13.08 2.07 20.83
N GLY A 180 -13.93 1.21 21.39
CA GLY A 180 -15.08 1.66 22.18
C GLY A 180 -16.02 2.52 21.36
N THR A 181 -16.18 3.79 21.75
CA THR A 181 -17.03 4.77 21.04
C THR A 181 -16.24 5.70 20.11
N GLN A 182 -14.92 5.57 20.07
CA GLN A 182 -14.04 6.43 19.28
C GLN A 182 -13.68 5.77 17.95
N VAL A 183 -13.50 6.60 16.93
CA VAL A 183 -13.12 6.20 15.58
C VAL A 183 -11.85 6.94 15.20
N TYR A 184 -10.88 6.21 14.67
CA TYR A 184 -9.61 6.74 14.20
C TYR A 184 -9.39 6.31 12.75
N ASP A 185 -8.74 7.17 11.97
CA ASP A 185 -8.46 6.94 10.57
C ASP A 185 -6.94 6.87 10.33
N TYR A 186 -6.45 5.78 9.76
CA TYR A 186 -5.08 5.67 9.25
C TYR A 186 -5.10 5.76 7.71
N PHE A 187 -4.40 6.76 7.16
CA PHE A 187 -4.28 6.97 5.73
C PHE A 187 -2.97 6.34 5.23
N CYS A 188 -3.08 5.16 4.64
CA CYS A 188 -1.96 4.36 4.14
C CYS A 188 -1.82 4.54 2.64
N VAL A 189 -0.72 5.18 2.20
CA VAL A 189 -0.54 5.70 0.84
C VAL A 189 0.54 5.01 0.01
N GLY A 190 1.27 4.07 0.60
CA GLY A 190 2.41 3.41 -0.06
C GLY A 190 3.39 4.42 -0.66
N ASP A 191 3.76 4.19 -1.92
CA ASP A 191 4.77 5.00 -2.62
C ASP A 191 4.18 5.97 -3.65
N SER A 192 2.92 6.33 -3.44
CA SER A 192 2.16 7.25 -4.29
C SER A 192 2.85 8.61 -4.47
N ASP A 193 2.92 9.07 -5.72
CA ASP A 193 3.36 10.42 -6.04
C ASP A 193 2.22 11.45 -5.93
N CYS A 194 2.55 12.73 -6.12
CA CYS A 194 1.58 13.81 -6.00
C CYS A 194 0.44 13.72 -7.04
N SER A 195 0.66 13.13 -8.21
CA SER A 195 -0.37 12.99 -9.23
C SER A 195 -1.46 12.02 -8.79
N VAL A 196 -1.06 10.87 -8.21
CA VAL A 196 -1.97 9.89 -7.61
C VAL A 196 -2.75 10.52 -6.46
N LEU A 197 -2.07 11.27 -5.58
CA LEU A 197 -2.71 11.92 -4.44
C LEU A 197 -3.69 13.03 -4.86
N GLU A 198 -3.39 13.81 -5.91
CA GLU A 198 -4.33 14.79 -6.45
C GLU A 198 -5.59 14.13 -7.04
N ASP A 199 -5.43 12.97 -7.70
CA ASP A 199 -6.55 12.18 -8.17
C ASP A 199 -7.42 11.68 -7.02
N ILE A 200 -6.81 11.12 -5.97
CA ILE A 200 -7.51 10.64 -4.78
C ILE A 200 -8.34 11.76 -4.16
N VAL A 201 -7.75 12.95 -3.96
CA VAL A 201 -8.46 14.10 -3.38
C VAL A 201 -9.59 14.56 -4.29
N SER A 202 -9.33 14.72 -5.59
CA SER A 202 -10.31 15.23 -6.55
C SER A 202 -11.49 14.28 -6.74
N ILE A 203 -11.21 12.97 -6.87
CA ILE A 203 -12.23 11.94 -7.06
C ILE A 203 -13.04 11.75 -5.77
N SER A 204 -12.39 11.73 -4.61
CA SER A 204 -13.09 11.63 -3.32
C SER A 204 -14.08 12.77 -3.13
N LYS A 205 -13.67 14.01 -3.44
CA LYS A 205 -14.55 15.18 -3.45
C LYS A 205 -15.71 15.03 -4.43
N ALA A 206 -15.41 14.67 -5.68
CA ALA A 206 -16.42 14.53 -6.72
C ALA A 206 -17.45 13.42 -6.44
N LYS A 207 -17.06 12.38 -5.68
CA LYS A 207 -17.91 11.23 -5.33
C LYS A 207 -18.58 11.34 -3.97
N GLY A 208 -18.34 12.42 -3.21
CA GLY A 208 -18.91 12.61 -1.88
C GLY A 208 -18.24 11.79 -0.78
N ASN A 209 -17.02 11.33 -1.00
CA ASN A 209 -16.20 10.53 -0.08
C ASN A 209 -15.18 11.39 0.68
N GLU A 210 -15.42 12.68 0.88
CA GLU A 210 -14.48 13.57 1.57
C GLU A 210 -14.16 13.13 3.00
N ASP A 211 -15.08 12.43 3.67
CA ASP A 211 -14.84 11.93 5.02
C ASP A 211 -13.68 10.92 5.06
N ARG A 212 -13.41 10.24 3.94
CA ARG A 212 -12.35 9.24 3.78
C ARG A 212 -10.98 9.85 3.55
N LEU A 213 -10.87 11.17 3.42
CA LEU A 213 -9.60 11.89 3.37
C LEU A 213 -9.10 12.30 4.76
N ASN A 214 -9.94 12.19 5.79
CA ASN A 214 -9.52 12.49 7.17
C ASN A 214 -8.54 11.45 7.68
N TRP A 215 -7.66 11.89 8.58
CA TRP A 215 -6.68 11.00 9.19
C TRP A 215 -6.31 11.45 10.61
N ASP A 216 -6.07 10.45 11.46
CA ASP A 216 -5.40 10.57 12.76
C ASP A 216 -3.95 10.08 12.63
N LEU A 217 -3.71 9.11 11.74
CA LEU A 217 -2.38 8.67 11.33
C LEU A 217 -2.22 8.84 9.82
N TYR A 218 -1.13 9.46 9.37
CA TYR A 218 -0.80 9.58 7.96
C TYR A 218 0.52 8.87 7.67
N GLY A 219 0.48 7.85 6.82
CA GLY A 219 1.71 7.24 6.30
C GLY A 219 2.36 8.21 5.31
N VAL A 220 3.59 8.64 5.57
CA VAL A 220 4.31 9.52 4.66
C VAL A 220 4.74 8.71 3.42
N PRO A 221 4.32 9.11 2.21
CA PRO A 221 4.58 8.33 1.01
C PRO A 221 6.06 8.16 0.66
N HIS A 222 6.41 7.00 0.12
CA HIS A 222 7.68 6.73 -0.57
C HIS A 222 8.90 7.21 0.22
N HIS A 223 8.96 6.79 1.49
CA HIS A 223 10.03 7.15 2.43
C HIS A 223 10.27 8.66 2.55
N CYS A 224 9.25 9.51 2.52
CA CYS A 224 9.41 10.98 2.52
C CYS A 224 9.99 11.53 1.20
N SER A 225 9.49 11.01 0.07
CA SER A 225 9.84 11.54 -1.25
C SER A 225 9.18 12.91 -1.49
N HIS A 226 9.95 13.85 -2.04
CA HIS A 226 9.40 15.13 -2.50
C HIS A 226 8.41 14.96 -3.65
N HIS A 227 8.54 13.91 -4.47
CA HIS A 227 7.61 13.62 -5.57
C HIS A 227 6.17 13.39 -5.10
N ALA A 228 5.99 12.98 -3.84
CA ALA A 228 4.67 12.84 -3.24
C ALA A 228 4.02 14.20 -2.88
N LEU A 229 4.82 15.26 -2.80
CA LEU A 229 4.34 16.62 -2.57
C LEU A 229 4.23 17.40 -3.89
N ASN A 230 5.26 17.31 -4.72
CA ASN A 230 5.43 18.09 -5.94
C ASN A 230 6.44 17.42 -6.87
N PRO A 231 6.27 17.45 -8.22
CA PRO A 231 7.28 16.93 -9.12
C PRO A 231 8.63 17.65 -9.00
N GLU A 232 8.62 18.92 -8.56
CA GLU A 232 9.81 19.76 -8.43
C GLU A 232 10.30 19.84 -6.98
N LYS A 233 11.55 19.43 -6.75
CA LYS A 233 12.22 19.58 -5.45
C LYS A 233 12.56 21.05 -5.19
N SER A 234 12.06 21.60 -4.08
CA SER A 234 12.44 22.96 -3.65
C SER A 234 13.79 22.98 -2.91
N LYS A 235 14.33 24.18 -2.64
CA LYS A 235 15.63 24.31 -1.96
C LYS A 235 15.61 23.93 -0.48
N LYS A 236 14.57 24.34 0.26
CA LYS A 236 14.48 24.19 1.73
C LYS A 236 13.25 23.42 2.19
N GLU A 237 12.11 23.73 1.61
CA GLU A 237 10.82 23.10 1.91
C GLU A 237 10.08 22.92 0.60
N THR A 238 9.69 21.69 0.27
CA THR A 238 8.94 21.39 -0.96
C THR A 238 7.51 21.89 -0.79
N VAL A 239 7.06 22.75 -1.70
CA VAL A 239 5.69 23.28 -1.68
C VAL A 239 4.76 22.24 -2.31
N PRO A 240 3.78 21.69 -1.57
CA PRO A 240 2.87 20.69 -2.13
C PRO A 240 1.95 21.30 -3.19
N VAL A 241 1.57 20.48 -4.17
CA VAL A 241 0.48 20.80 -5.09
C VAL A 241 -0.84 20.93 -4.33
N ALA A 242 -1.85 21.57 -4.95
CA ALA A 242 -3.05 22.00 -4.24
C ALA A 242 -3.84 20.83 -3.62
N GLY A 243 -3.99 19.72 -4.34
CA GLY A 243 -4.68 18.54 -3.80
C GLY A 243 -3.92 17.92 -2.62
N VAL A 244 -2.60 17.76 -2.73
CA VAL A 244 -1.78 17.22 -1.64
C VAL A 244 -1.81 18.14 -0.43
N LYS A 245 -1.75 19.46 -0.61
CA LYS A 245 -1.91 20.43 0.48
C LYS A 245 -3.23 20.25 1.21
N ASP A 246 -4.33 20.10 0.47
CA ASP A 246 -5.66 19.86 1.05
C ASP A 246 -5.67 18.57 1.88
N LEU A 247 -5.11 17.48 1.37
CA LEU A 247 -4.99 16.21 2.09
C LEU A 247 -4.18 16.33 3.39
N LEU A 248 -3.04 17.04 3.37
CA LEU A 248 -2.23 17.27 4.57
C LEU A 248 -2.99 18.08 5.64
N LEU A 249 -3.96 18.90 5.24
CA LEU A 249 -4.80 19.67 6.16
C LEU A 249 -6.08 18.93 6.60
N LYS A 250 -6.32 17.70 6.11
CA LYS A 250 -7.41 16.82 6.58
C LYS A 250 -7.07 16.05 7.87
N GLY A 251 -5.87 16.23 8.41
CA GLY A 251 -5.50 15.61 9.67
C GLY A 251 -6.29 16.20 10.85
N ARG A 252 -6.61 15.34 11.82
CA ARG A 252 -7.32 15.73 13.05
C ARG A 252 -6.34 16.26 14.11
N GLU A 253 -6.88 17.04 15.04
CA GLU A 253 -6.13 17.51 16.22
C GLU A 253 -5.51 16.32 16.96
N GLY A 254 -4.21 16.40 17.26
CA GLY A 254 -3.47 15.30 17.86
C GLY A 254 -3.06 14.17 16.90
N GLY A 255 -3.21 14.36 15.59
CA GLY A 255 -2.76 13.41 14.58
C GLY A 255 -1.24 13.26 14.50
N TYR A 256 -0.78 12.17 13.89
CA TYR A 256 0.64 11.88 13.67
C TYR A 256 0.93 11.53 12.21
N MET A 257 2.12 11.92 11.74
CA MET A 257 2.66 11.46 10.47
C MET A 257 3.77 10.43 10.73
N LEU A 258 3.69 9.28 10.08
CA LEU A 258 4.62 8.16 10.23
C LEU A 258 5.43 7.99 8.96
N CYS A 259 6.75 8.05 9.05
CA CYS A 259 7.64 7.84 7.92
C CYS A 259 8.53 6.63 8.17
N SER A 260 8.42 5.62 7.30
CA SER A 260 9.40 4.54 7.23
C SER A 260 10.56 5.01 6.37
N SER A 261 11.69 5.35 6.99
CA SER A 261 12.90 5.75 6.28
C SER A 261 14.14 5.53 7.14
N ASN A 262 15.30 5.63 6.51
CA ASN A 262 16.55 5.90 7.24
C ASN A 262 16.46 7.24 7.99
N GLU A 263 17.33 7.44 8.97
CA GLU A 263 17.43 8.70 9.70
C GLU A 263 17.69 9.88 8.74
N LEU A 264 16.83 10.91 8.80
CA LEU A 264 17.07 12.18 8.08
C LEU A 264 17.89 13.13 8.95
N LYS A 265 19.16 13.32 8.60
CA LYS A 265 20.02 14.38 9.13
C LYS A 265 19.68 15.73 8.51
N ASP A 266 19.90 16.82 9.25
CA ASP A 266 19.77 18.20 8.77
C ASP A 266 21.14 18.78 8.43
N ASP A 267 21.70 18.33 7.30
CA ASP A 267 23.01 18.72 6.80
C ASP A 267 23.01 18.91 5.26
N GLU A 268 24.10 19.47 4.73
CA GLU A 268 24.23 19.77 3.30
C GLU A 268 24.09 18.53 2.41
N GLU A 269 24.50 17.35 2.88
CA GLU A 269 24.36 16.10 2.14
C GLU A 269 22.89 15.73 1.97
N ALA A 270 22.10 15.82 3.06
CA ALA A 270 20.66 15.54 3.04
C ALA A 270 19.86 16.48 2.12
N TYR A 271 20.26 17.75 1.97
CA TYR A 271 19.61 18.66 1.01
C TYR A 271 19.93 18.30 -0.45
N ASN A 272 21.12 17.75 -0.70
CA ASN A 272 21.61 17.44 -2.05
C ASN A 272 21.29 16.02 -2.54
N GLN A 273 20.87 15.12 -1.65
CA GLN A 273 20.54 13.74 -2.03
C GLN A 273 19.43 13.68 -3.10
N LYS A 274 19.55 12.68 -3.97
CA LYS A 274 18.62 12.44 -5.08
C LYS A 274 17.50 11.49 -4.69
N MET A 275 17.83 10.41 -3.99
CA MET A 275 16.85 9.42 -3.51
C MET A 275 16.21 9.90 -2.20
N PRO A 276 14.96 9.50 -1.92
CA PRO A 276 14.37 9.70 -0.60
C PRO A 276 15.20 8.98 0.47
N PRO A 277 15.09 9.41 1.74
CA PRO A 277 14.15 10.41 2.25
C PRO A 277 14.59 11.87 2.04
N HIS A 278 13.72 12.77 1.55
CA HIS A 278 14.10 14.17 1.29
C HIS A 278 13.79 15.09 2.48
N ILE A 279 14.80 15.82 2.98
CA ILE A 279 14.61 16.76 4.09
C ILE A 279 13.63 17.90 3.75
N GLN A 280 13.61 18.34 2.49
CA GLN A 280 12.68 19.37 2.05
C GLN A 280 11.23 18.90 2.12
N ALA A 281 10.98 17.61 1.93
CA ALA A 281 9.67 17.01 2.10
C ALA A 281 9.31 16.90 3.59
N LYS A 282 10.25 16.44 4.44
CA LYS A 282 10.08 16.41 5.91
C LYS A 282 9.68 17.78 6.47
N ASN A 283 10.35 18.85 6.03
CA ASN A 283 10.03 20.21 6.44
C ASN A 283 8.59 20.60 6.10
N CYS A 284 8.11 20.22 4.91
CA CYS A 284 6.72 20.43 4.51
C CYS A 284 5.75 19.65 5.40
N TYR A 285 6.00 18.35 5.61
CA TYR A 285 5.14 17.51 6.45
C TYR A 285 5.04 18.05 7.89
N ILE A 286 6.17 18.41 8.51
CA ILE A 286 6.20 19.02 9.86
C ILE A 286 5.44 20.35 9.87
N ASN A 287 5.64 21.21 8.87
CA ASN A 287 4.96 22.49 8.78
C ASN A 287 3.44 22.34 8.68
N HIS A 288 2.94 21.35 7.91
CA HIS A 288 1.50 21.11 7.79
C HIS A 288 0.92 20.42 9.02
N LEU A 289 1.66 19.48 9.63
CA LEU A 289 1.27 18.87 10.90
C LEU A 289 1.07 19.92 12.00
N ASN A 290 1.97 20.89 12.11
CA ASN A 290 1.85 22.00 13.07
C ASN A 290 0.66 22.94 12.79
N GLN A 291 0.08 22.94 11.59
CA GLN A 291 -1.09 23.77 11.25
C GLN A 291 -2.42 23.14 11.69
N ILE A 292 -2.44 21.82 11.92
CA ILE A 292 -3.61 21.05 12.34
C ILE A 292 -3.52 20.57 13.80
N SER A 293 -2.35 20.75 14.42
CA SER A 293 -2.08 20.42 15.83
C SER A 293 -2.54 21.52 16.79
#